data_AF-A0A7L3XXJ7-F1
#
_entry.id   AF-A0A7L3XXJ7-F1
#
_cell.length_a   1.000
_cell.length_b   1.000
_cell.length_c   1.000
_cell.angle_alpha   90.00
_cell.angle_beta   90.00
_cell.angle_gamma   90.00
#
_symmetry.space_group_name_H-M   'P 1'
#
loop_
_entity.id
_entity.type
_entity.pdbx_description
1 polymer ?
#
loop_
_entity_poly.entity_id
_entity_poly.type
_entity_poly.pdbx_seq_one_letter_code
_entity_poly.pdbx_strand_id
1 'polypeptide(L)'
;LVRNVLIKPDVKGLEDEEEAPLPSLPLGLDFSRPWHNSFIQAKNRIFSNLHILHPTMTTLLDFGYAAFSTFLIVDFSSFRLKGPIDCESLKTDVSLSCSKAEEKILNTWYQRVVSLFTQKKSLNGVKLDQVDSFYNCVGTLMSNQVKELLRRTVEAFVKLFDPEDRNCLPLFKMALTLDEKKMEFYPSFQDLEEAILFIVNRIGQTLQNIQTVRSWLMGGTAALDTELPNHVIVWATSTLKKSIRDNLEGPKEYFENYVERYGWLVDGTAQARVERFEAEEHSFDEYT
;
A
#
# COMPACT_ATOMS: atom_id res chain seq x y z
N LEU A 1 35.56 -12.16 37.35
CA LEU A 1 35.69 -10.72 37.08
C LEU A 1 37.18 -10.40 37.07
N VAL A 2 37.72 -9.96 35.93
CA VAL A 2 39.08 -9.43 35.86
C VAL A 2 39.00 -7.99 36.38
N ARG A 3 39.69 -7.71 37.49
CA ARG A 3 39.80 -6.36 38.06
C ARG A 3 40.79 -5.58 37.20
N ASN A 4 40.30 -4.68 36.35
CA ASN A 4 41.15 -3.73 35.66
C ASN A 4 41.23 -2.48 36.55
N VAL A 5 42.24 -2.41 37.40
CA VAL A 5 42.53 -1.22 38.20
C VAL A 5 43.75 -0.55 37.59
N LEU A 6 43.68 0.77 37.42
CA LEU A 6 44.83 1.57 37.03
C LEU A 6 45.81 1.59 38.21
N ILE A 7 46.93 0.92 38.03
CA ILE A 7 48.04 0.92 38.99
C ILE A 7 48.91 2.13 38.65
N LYS A 8 49.42 2.81 39.68
CA LYS A 8 50.34 3.93 39.50
C LYS A 8 51.62 3.43 38.78
N PRO A 9 51.99 4.03 37.64
CA PRO A 9 53.23 3.67 36.97
C PRO A 9 54.45 4.18 37.74
N ASP A 10 55.54 3.42 37.73
CA ASP A 10 56.79 3.78 38.41
C ASP A 10 57.58 4.81 37.56
N VAL A 11 57.35 6.10 37.82
CA VAL A 11 57.95 7.23 37.09
C VAL A 11 58.43 8.31 38.05
N LYS A 12 59.66 8.79 37.83
CA LYS A 12 60.28 9.86 38.62
C LYS A 12 59.43 11.14 38.57
N GLY A 13 58.99 11.62 39.73
CA GLY A 13 58.13 12.80 39.88
C GLY A 13 56.76 12.53 40.48
N LEU A 14 56.37 11.26 40.64
CA LEU A 14 55.16 10.84 41.36
C LEU A 14 55.48 10.18 42.71
N GLU A 15 56.72 10.22 43.17
CA GLU A 15 57.21 9.47 44.35
C GLU A 15 56.48 9.85 45.66
N ASP A 16 56.05 11.11 45.78
CA ASP A 16 55.38 11.66 46.98
C ASP A 16 53.84 11.49 46.99
N GLU A 17 53.23 10.97 45.91
CA GLU A 17 51.79 10.69 45.90
C GLU A 17 51.49 9.34 46.57
N GLU A 18 50.82 9.38 47.73
CA GLU A 18 50.32 8.18 48.41
C GLU A 18 49.40 7.37 47.48
N GLU A 19 49.71 6.09 47.32
CA GLU A 19 48.91 5.17 46.53
C GLU A 19 47.56 4.98 47.23
N ALA A 20 46.50 5.59 46.68
CA ALA A 20 45.17 5.52 47.26
C ALA A 20 44.75 4.05 47.45
N PRO A 21 44.17 3.68 48.62
CA PRO A 21 43.77 2.31 48.86
C PRO A 21 42.78 1.85 47.78
N LEU A 22 42.99 0.65 47.26
CA LEU A 22 42.10 0.06 46.26
C LEU A 22 40.63 0.19 46.72
N PRO A 23 39.72 0.67 45.85
CA PRO A 23 38.32 0.77 46.21
C PRO A 23 37.82 -0.57 46.75
N SER A 24 37.37 -0.58 48.00
CA SER A 24 36.73 -1.76 48.58
C SER A 24 35.48 -2.06 47.77
N LEU A 25 35.29 -3.33 47.37
CA LEU A 25 34.03 -3.75 46.77
C LEU A 25 32.88 -3.32 47.69
N PRO A 26 31.76 -2.79 47.17
CA PRO A 26 30.64 -2.42 48.01
C PRO A 26 30.18 -3.65 48.80
N LEU A 27 30.35 -3.61 50.12
CA LEU A 27 29.91 -4.66 51.02
C LEU A 27 28.38 -4.66 51.06
N GLY A 28 27.76 -5.82 50.82
CA GLY A 28 26.30 -5.97 50.83
C GLY A 28 25.62 -5.94 49.46
N LEU A 29 26.35 -5.82 48.35
CA LEU A 29 25.80 -6.08 47.02
C LEU A 29 25.67 -7.60 46.81
N ASP A 30 24.43 -8.07 46.71
CA ASP A 30 24.15 -9.45 46.31
C ASP A 30 24.33 -9.61 44.79
N PHE A 31 25.45 -10.24 44.41
CA PHE A 31 25.75 -10.58 43.01
C PHE A 31 25.20 -11.96 42.61
N SER A 32 24.40 -12.60 43.47
CA SER A 32 23.69 -13.81 43.11
C SER A 32 22.77 -13.51 41.92
N ARG A 33 22.63 -14.49 41.02
CA ARG A 33 21.71 -14.39 39.88
C ARG A 33 20.54 -15.36 40.07
N PRO A 34 19.70 -15.20 41.11
CA PRO A 34 18.60 -16.13 41.37
C PRO A 34 17.60 -16.13 40.22
N TRP A 35 17.48 -15.00 39.53
CA TRP A 35 16.68 -14.83 38.31
C TRP A 35 17.28 -15.51 37.07
N HIS A 36 18.55 -15.91 37.06
CA HIS A 36 19.21 -16.45 35.87
C HIS A 36 18.55 -17.73 35.39
N ASN A 37 18.22 -18.64 36.30
CA ASN A 37 17.55 -19.89 35.94
C ASN A 37 16.15 -19.62 35.37
N SER A 38 15.39 -18.71 35.98
CA SER A 38 14.08 -18.29 35.46
C SER A 38 14.19 -17.62 34.09
N PHE A 39 15.21 -16.76 33.89
CA PHE A 39 15.50 -16.14 32.60
C PHE A 39 15.84 -17.17 31.53
N ILE A 40 16.72 -18.13 31.83
CA ILE A 40 17.10 -19.20 30.89
C ILE A 40 15.89 -20.07 30.56
N GLN A 41 15.05 -20.42 31.54
CA GLN A 41 13.81 -21.15 31.30
C GLN A 41 12.85 -20.37 30.39
N ALA A 42 12.62 -19.08 30.68
CA ALA A 42 11.76 -18.23 29.86
C ALA A 42 12.30 -18.08 28.42
N LYS A 43 13.62 -17.85 28.29
CA LYS A 43 14.30 -17.78 26.99
C LYS A 43 14.14 -19.08 26.20
N ASN A 44 14.38 -20.23 26.82
CA ASN A 44 14.24 -21.52 26.17
C ASN A 44 12.79 -21.79 25.76
N ARG A 45 11.82 -21.39 26.58
CA ARG A 45 10.39 -21.49 26.27
C ARG A 45 10.00 -20.60 25.09
N ILE A 46 10.53 -19.37 25.01
CA ILE A 46 10.30 -18.50 23.86
C ILE A 46 10.93 -19.14 22.61
N PHE A 47 12.19 -19.58 22.69
CA PHE A 47 12.89 -20.16 21.56
C PHE A 47 12.21 -21.44 21.02
N SER A 48 11.62 -22.26 21.89
CA SER A 48 10.94 -23.49 21.49
C SER A 48 9.53 -23.30 20.93
N ASN A 49 8.90 -22.14 21.15
CA ASN A 49 7.52 -21.88 20.75
C ASN A 49 7.36 -20.74 19.74
N LEU A 50 8.37 -19.86 19.64
CA LEU A 50 8.33 -18.70 18.77
C LEU A 50 9.03 -19.02 17.44
N HIS A 51 8.25 -19.51 16.49
CA HIS A 51 8.74 -19.95 15.17
C HIS A 51 9.43 -18.84 14.36
N ILE A 52 9.12 -17.56 14.61
CA ILE A 52 9.74 -16.43 13.88
C ILE A 52 11.27 -16.36 14.03
N LEU A 53 11.81 -16.93 15.11
CA LEU A 53 13.26 -16.97 15.36
C LEU A 53 13.98 -18.08 14.58
N HIS A 54 13.22 -18.94 13.89
CA HIS A 54 13.78 -20.03 13.13
C HIS A 54 14.53 -19.50 11.89
N PRO A 55 15.74 -19.99 11.56
CA PRO A 55 16.54 -19.49 10.44
C PRO A 55 15.79 -19.46 9.09
N THR A 56 14.94 -20.46 8.83
CA THR A 56 14.08 -20.51 7.64
C THR A 56 13.13 -19.31 7.55
N MET A 57 12.60 -18.82 8.68
CA MET A 57 11.73 -17.64 8.69
C MET A 57 12.50 -16.36 8.37
N THR A 58 13.74 -16.25 8.85
CA THR A 58 14.64 -15.14 8.49
C THR A 58 14.91 -15.14 6.99
N THR A 59 15.25 -16.28 6.39
CA THR A 59 15.45 -16.39 4.95
C THR A 59 14.19 -16.05 4.15
N LEU A 60 13.02 -16.47 4.63
CA LEU A 60 11.72 -16.10 4.04
C LEU A 60 11.48 -14.58 4.12
N LEU A 61 11.85 -13.95 5.24
CA LEU A 61 11.78 -12.51 5.40
C LEU A 61 12.68 -11.79 4.40
N ASP A 62 13.91 -12.26 4.23
CA ASP A 62 14.89 -11.71 3.29
C ASP A 62 14.41 -11.83 1.83
N PHE A 63 13.77 -12.94 1.47
CA PHE A 63 13.17 -13.11 0.15
C PHE A 63 12.05 -12.09 -0.10
N GLY A 64 11.19 -11.85 0.89
CA GLY A 64 10.15 -10.83 0.81
C GLY A 64 10.74 -9.42 0.67
N TYR A 65 11.75 -9.08 1.48
CA TYR A 65 12.40 -7.77 1.40
C TYR A 65 13.06 -7.55 0.03
N ALA A 66 13.82 -8.54 -0.46
CA ALA A 66 14.46 -8.46 -1.77
C ALA A 66 13.46 -8.34 -2.93
N ALA A 67 12.28 -8.98 -2.82
CA ALA A 67 11.25 -8.93 -3.86
C ALA A 67 10.39 -7.65 -3.80
N PHE A 68 10.06 -7.17 -2.59
CA PHE A 68 9.00 -6.17 -2.40
C PHE A 68 9.50 -4.79 -1.95
N SER A 69 10.75 -4.64 -1.51
CA SER A 69 11.26 -3.37 -0.95
C SER A 69 11.10 -2.17 -1.89
N THR A 70 11.40 -2.31 -3.18
CA THR A 70 11.28 -1.24 -4.19
C THR A 70 10.17 -1.49 -5.20
N PHE A 71 9.39 -2.56 -5.03
CA PHE A 71 8.37 -2.97 -5.98
C PHE A 71 7.01 -2.41 -5.58
N LEU A 72 6.27 -1.90 -6.57
CA LEU A 72 4.85 -1.57 -6.49
C LEU A 72 4.11 -2.39 -7.54
N ILE A 73 2.86 -2.77 -7.25
CA ILE A 73 2.04 -3.54 -8.20
C ILE A 73 1.75 -2.71 -9.46
N VAL A 74 1.57 -1.40 -9.28
CA VAL A 74 1.34 -0.44 -10.36
C VAL A 74 2.35 0.70 -10.21
N ASP A 75 3.00 1.06 -11.31
CA ASP A 75 3.88 2.22 -11.37
C ASP A 75 3.11 3.47 -11.82
N PHE A 76 2.90 4.37 -10.87
CA PHE A 76 2.17 5.62 -11.07
C PHE A 76 3.04 6.77 -11.58
N SER A 77 4.37 6.64 -11.57
CA SER A 77 5.29 7.73 -11.97
C SER A 77 5.08 8.17 -13.43
N SER A 78 4.62 7.24 -14.27
CA SER A 78 4.38 7.47 -15.70
C SER A 78 3.04 8.15 -16.00
N PHE A 79 2.12 8.28 -15.03
CA PHE A 79 0.74 8.70 -15.32
C PHE A 79 0.70 10.13 -15.87
N ARG A 80 1.45 11.06 -15.27
CA ARG A 80 1.51 12.44 -15.77
C ARG A 80 2.30 12.57 -17.07
N LEU A 81 3.32 11.73 -17.27
CA LEU A 81 4.15 11.74 -18.49
C LEU A 81 3.37 11.30 -19.73
N LYS A 82 2.36 10.43 -19.56
CA LYS A 82 1.48 9.96 -20.65
C LYS A 82 0.47 11.03 -21.12
N GLY A 83 0.32 12.13 -20.39
CA GLY A 83 -0.68 13.17 -20.68
C GLY A 83 -2.09 12.81 -20.17
N PRO A 84 -3.15 13.47 -20.67
CA PRO A 84 -4.52 13.21 -20.25
C PRO A 84 -4.95 11.77 -20.54
N ILE A 85 -5.38 11.06 -19.52
CA ILE A 85 -5.74 9.64 -19.56
C ILE A 85 -7.26 9.50 -19.64
N ASP A 86 -7.70 8.54 -20.43
CA ASP A 86 -9.10 8.10 -20.48
C ASP A 86 -9.40 7.09 -19.35
N CYS A 87 -10.62 7.14 -18.79
CA CYS A 87 -11.01 6.30 -17.67
C CYS A 87 -10.90 4.79 -17.97
N GLU A 88 -11.34 4.35 -19.15
CA GLU A 88 -11.30 2.93 -19.52
C GLU A 88 -9.88 2.46 -19.83
N SER A 89 -9.10 3.32 -20.47
CA SER A 89 -7.67 3.08 -20.67
C SER A 89 -6.92 2.92 -19.35
N LEU A 90 -7.23 3.76 -18.35
CA LEU A 90 -6.66 3.67 -17.01
C LEU A 90 -7.03 2.37 -16.29
N LYS A 91 -8.32 2.00 -16.29
CA LYS A 91 -8.79 0.73 -15.69
C LYS A 91 -8.08 -0.47 -16.32
N THR A 92 -7.90 -0.45 -17.64
CA THR A 92 -7.24 -1.51 -18.42
C THR A 92 -5.75 -1.59 -18.08
N ASP A 93 -5.03 -0.46 -18.09
CA ASP A 93 -3.60 -0.38 -17.77
C ASP A 93 -3.30 -0.88 -16.36
N VAL A 94 -4.12 -0.46 -15.38
CA VAL A 94 -4.01 -0.90 -13.99
C VAL A 94 -4.29 -2.40 -13.88
N SER A 95 -5.36 -2.89 -14.52
CA SER A 95 -5.71 -4.31 -14.49
C SER A 95 -4.62 -5.20 -15.07
N LEU A 96 -4.02 -4.77 -16.18
CA LEU A 96 -2.89 -5.44 -16.81
C LEU A 96 -1.64 -5.41 -15.93
N SER A 97 -1.36 -4.28 -15.28
CA SER A 97 -0.24 -4.14 -14.35
C SER A 97 -0.39 -5.08 -13.16
N CYS A 98 -1.59 -5.18 -12.58
CA CYS A 98 -1.93 -6.14 -11.53
C CYS A 98 -1.66 -7.58 -11.97
N SER A 99 -2.14 -7.98 -13.15
CA SER A 99 -1.92 -9.36 -13.65
C SER A 99 -0.45 -9.66 -13.92
N LYS A 100 0.31 -8.72 -14.49
CA LYS A 100 1.76 -8.87 -14.71
C LYS A 100 2.52 -8.96 -13.39
N ALA A 101 2.15 -8.15 -12.40
CA ALA A 101 2.73 -8.20 -11.07
C ALA A 101 2.46 -9.53 -10.38
N GLU A 102 1.22 -10.04 -10.48
CA GLU A 102 0.84 -11.34 -9.93
C GLU A 102 1.65 -12.48 -10.53
N GLU A 103 1.73 -12.55 -11.87
CA GLU A 103 2.55 -13.54 -12.56
C GLU A 103 4.03 -13.44 -12.14
N LYS A 104 4.59 -12.23 -12.09
CA LYS A 104 5.98 -12.00 -11.69
C LYS A 104 6.23 -12.49 -10.26
N ILE A 105 5.34 -12.18 -9.32
CA ILE A 105 5.47 -12.58 -7.92
C ILE A 105 5.36 -14.11 -7.77
N LEU A 106 4.41 -14.72 -8.48
CA LEU A 106 4.23 -16.18 -8.49
C LEU A 106 5.44 -16.92 -9.09
N ASN A 107 6.04 -16.38 -10.14
CA ASN A 107 7.18 -17.00 -10.83
C ASN A 107 8.53 -16.72 -10.17
N THR A 108 8.63 -15.71 -9.30
CA THR A 108 9.89 -15.32 -8.65
C THR A 108 9.87 -15.57 -7.14
N TRP A 109 9.23 -14.67 -6.38
CA TRP A 109 9.19 -14.74 -4.92
C TRP A 109 8.55 -16.06 -4.45
N TYR A 110 7.37 -16.40 -4.96
CA TYR A 110 6.65 -17.59 -4.51
C TYR A 110 7.41 -18.89 -4.82
N GLN A 111 7.99 -19.03 -6.03
CA GLN A 111 8.83 -20.19 -6.36
C GLN A 111 10.05 -20.31 -5.43
N ARG A 112 10.69 -19.19 -5.07
CA ARG A 112 11.82 -19.19 -4.12
C ARG A 112 11.38 -19.63 -2.73
N VAL A 113 10.20 -19.18 -2.29
CA VAL A 113 9.63 -19.60 -1.01
C VAL A 113 9.33 -21.09 -1.02
N VAL A 114 8.63 -21.60 -2.05
CA VAL A 114 8.35 -23.04 -2.18
C VAL A 114 9.64 -23.85 -2.17
N SER A 115 10.64 -23.45 -2.97
CA SER A 115 11.95 -24.11 -3.04
C SER A 115 12.66 -24.18 -1.68
N LEU A 116 12.53 -23.14 -0.85
CA LEU A 116 13.09 -23.13 0.51
C LEU A 116 12.47 -24.21 1.38
N PHE A 117 11.15 -24.39 1.31
CA PHE A 117 10.43 -25.36 2.16
C PHE A 117 10.45 -26.79 1.62
N THR A 118 10.75 -27.01 0.34
CA THR A 118 11.00 -28.36 -0.22
C THR A 118 12.30 -28.98 0.30
N GLN A 119 13.25 -28.18 0.78
CA GLN A 119 14.52 -28.70 1.30
C GLN A 119 14.32 -29.39 2.66
N LYS A 120 14.90 -30.58 2.85
CA LYS A 120 14.84 -31.32 4.14
C LYS A 120 15.33 -30.52 5.35
N LYS A 121 16.17 -29.50 5.12
CA LYS A 121 16.73 -28.64 6.17
C LYS A 121 15.73 -27.58 6.68
N SER A 122 14.61 -27.36 5.99
CA SER A 122 13.66 -26.29 6.30
C SER A 122 12.98 -26.46 7.66
N LEU A 123 12.81 -27.72 8.09
CA LEU A 123 12.21 -28.13 9.37
C LEU A 123 13.24 -28.55 10.43
N ASN A 124 14.53 -28.24 10.23
CA ASN A 124 15.59 -28.63 11.17
C ASN A 124 15.35 -28.03 12.56
N GLY A 125 15.05 -28.87 13.55
CA GLY A 125 14.78 -28.44 14.92
C GLY A 125 13.30 -28.14 15.21
N VAL A 126 12.41 -28.28 14.22
CA VAL A 126 10.95 -28.25 14.42
C VAL A 126 10.48 -29.63 14.84
N LYS A 127 9.76 -29.71 15.96
CA LYS A 127 9.17 -30.97 16.44
C LYS A 127 7.95 -31.34 15.60
N LEU A 128 7.66 -32.64 15.48
CA LEU A 128 6.55 -33.16 14.68
C LEU A 128 5.18 -32.61 15.11
N ASP A 129 4.97 -32.42 16.42
CA ASP A 129 3.75 -31.83 17.01
C ASP A 129 3.60 -30.33 16.72
N GLN A 130 4.69 -29.66 16.33
CA GLN A 130 4.71 -28.21 16.07
C GLN A 130 4.68 -27.85 14.58
N VAL A 131 4.78 -28.82 13.66
CA VAL A 131 4.85 -28.59 12.21
C VAL A 131 3.67 -27.74 11.71
N ASP A 132 2.47 -27.99 12.23
CA ASP A 132 1.27 -27.24 11.87
C ASP A 132 1.37 -25.77 12.28
N SER A 133 1.76 -25.51 13.53
CA SER A 133 1.98 -24.15 14.03
C SER A 133 3.12 -23.43 13.30
N PHE A 134 4.14 -24.17 12.85
CA PHE A 134 5.23 -23.64 12.06
C PHE A 134 4.74 -23.17 10.68
N TYR A 135 4.00 -24.01 9.95
CA TYR A 135 3.45 -23.61 8.65
C TYR A 135 2.37 -22.52 8.76
N ASN A 136 1.62 -22.46 9.86
CA ASN A 136 0.74 -21.33 10.13
C ASN A 136 1.54 -20.03 10.26
N CYS A 137 2.67 -20.06 10.97
CA CYS A 137 3.57 -18.91 11.06
C CYS A 137 4.16 -18.53 9.69
N VAL A 138 4.51 -19.51 8.84
CA VAL A 138 4.95 -19.25 7.44
C VAL A 138 3.85 -18.53 6.67
N GLY A 139 2.61 -19.06 6.73
CA GLY A 139 1.45 -18.46 6.07
C GLY A 139 1.22 -17.02 6.53
N THR A 140 1.19 -16.77 7.84
CA THR A 140 1.05 -15.42 8.39
C THR A 140 2.16 -14.48 7.95
N LEU A 141 3.42 -14.93 7.93
CA LEU A 141 4.53 -14.10 7.49
C LEU A 141 4.42 -13.72 6.00
N MET A 142 4.10 -14.70 5.14
CA MET A 142 3.86 -14.46 3.72
C MET A 142 2.67 -13.52 3.49
N SER A 143 1.57 -13.75 4.19
CA SER A 143 0.38 -12.89 4.18
C SER A 143 0.73 -11.45 4.52
N ASN A 144 1.50 -11.22 5.60
CA ASN A 144 1.89 -9.88 6.01
C ASN A 144 2.76 -9.17 4.95
N GLN A 145 3.67 -9.89 4.30
CA GLN A 145 4.50 -9.33 3.22
C GLN A 145 3.66 -8.88 2.02
N VAL A 146 2.68 -9.70 1.61
CA VAL A 146 1.78 -9.37 0.49
C VAL A 146 0.84 -8.22 0.86
N LYS A 147 0.24 -8.25 2.07
CA LYS A 147 -0.61 -7.16 2.56
C LYS A 147 0.12 -5.83 2.63
N GLU A 148 1.39 -5.85 3.05
CA GLU A 148 2.23 -4.66 3.08
C GLU A 148 2.53 -4.11 1.68
N LEU A 149 2.79 -4.97 0.69
CA LEU A 149 2.94 -4.56 -0.71
C LEU A 149 1.66 -3.91 -1.26
N LEU A 150 0.50 -4.53 -1.00
CA LEU A 150 -0.81 -4.01 -1.41
C LEU A 150 -1.08 -2.64 -0.77
N ARG A 151 -0.88 -2.53 0.56
CA ARG A 151 -1.03 -1.28 1.32
C ARG A 151 -0.16 -0.17 0.74
N ARG A 152 1.14 -0.43 0.53
CA ARG A 152 2.08 0.55 -0.03
C ARG A 152 1.69 0.99 -1.44
N THR A 153 1.16 0.09 -2.26
CA THR A 153 0.68 0.43 -3.61
C THR A 153 -0.54 1.36 -3.53
N VAL A 154 -1.51 1.05 -2.66
CA VAL A 154 -2.68 1.92 -2.44
C VAL A 154 -2.26 3.29 -1.90
N GLU A 155 -1.36 3.34 -0.93
CA GLU A 155 -0.84 4.61 -0.39
C GLU A 155 -0.12 5.44 -1.45
N ALA A 156 0.70 4.79 -2.30
CA ALA A 156 1.36 5.46 -3.41
C ALA A 156 0.34 6.06 -4.40
N PHE A 157 -0.78 5.36 -4.65
CA PHE A 157 -1.85 5.87 -5.50
C PHE A 157 -2.58 7.07 -4.88
N VAL A 158 -2.99 6.96 -3.61
CA VAL A 158 -3.69 8.05 -2.89
C VAL A 158 -2.81 9.29 -2.80
N LYS A 159 -1.49 9.12 -2.61
CA LYS A 159 -0.53 10.23 -2.55
C LYS A 159 -0.49 11.09 -3.83
N LEU A 160 -0.87 10.55 -4.99
CA LEU A 160 -0.95 11.34 -6.22
C LEU A 160 -2.00 12.46 -6.14
N PHE A 161 -2.97 12.32 -5.24
CA PHE A 161 -4.06 13.26 -5.00
C PHE A 161 -3.80 14.18 -3.81
N ASP A 162 -2.55 14.24 -3.32
CA ASP A 162 -2.17 15.15 -2.25
C ASP A 162 -2.27 16.61 -2.72
N PRO A 163 -3.06 17.47 -2.05
CA PRO A 163 -3.19 18.88 -2.44
C PRO A 163 -1.88 19.66 -2.42
N GLU A 164 -0.89 19.21 -1.64
CA GLU A 164 0.44 19.83 -1.55
C GLU A 164 1.32 19.46 -2.75
N ASP A 165 1.07 18.31 -3.42
CA ASP A 165 1.84 17.82 -4.56
C ASP A 165 1.00 17.74 -5.84
N ARG A 166 0.55 18.91 -6.29
CA ARG A 166 -0.22 19.05 -7.55
C ARG A 166 0.58 18.63 -8.80
N ASN A 167 1.89 18.44 -8.68
CA ASN A 167 2.73 17.99 -9.78
C ASN A 167 2.61 16.49 -10.05
N CYS A 168 2.07 15.72 -9.12
CA CYS A 168 1.84 14.29 -9.29
C CYS A 168 0.40 13.95 -9.68
N LEU A 169 -0.50 14.93 -9.67
CA LEU A 169 -1.93 14.73 -9.95
C LEU A 169 -2.15 14.18 -11.37
N PRO A 170 -2.87 13.05 -11.50
CA PRO A 170 -3.21 12.50 -12.81
C PRO A 170 -4.16 13.45 -13.56
N LEU A 171 -3.95 13.56 -14.87
CA LEU A 171 -4.82 14.35 -15.75
C LEU A 171 -5.82 13.42 -16.42
N PHE A 172 -7.10 13.75 -16.33
CA PHE A 172 -8.18 12.99 -16.94
C PHE A 172 -8.73 13.71 -18.15
N LYS A 173 -8.98 12.97 -19.22
CA LYS A 173 -9.63 13.49 -20.41
C LYS A 173 -11.14 13.54 -20.18
N MET A 174 -11.72 14.73 -20.26
CA MET A 174 -13.17 14.95 -20.24
C MET A 174 -13.57 15.81 -21.44
N ALA A 175 -14.70 15.49 -22.04
CA ALA A 175 -15.31 16.21 -23.15
C ALA A 175 -16.67 16.76 -22.71
N LEU A 176 -16.99 17.98 -23.15
CA LEU A 176 -18.35 18.50 -23.05
C LEU A 176 -19.12 18.05 -24.29
N THR A 177 -20.12 17.21 -24.11
CA THR A 177 -20.96 16.67 -25.18
C THR A 177 -22.35 17.30 -25.15
N LEU A 178 -22.97 17.36 -26.32
CA LEU A 178 -24.34 17.82 -26.50
C LEU A 178 -25.18 16.60 -26.89
N ASP A 179 -25.92 16.04 -25.94
CA ASP A 179 -26.77 14.88 -26.17
C ASP A 179 -28.25 15.26 -26.12
N GLU A 180 -28.99 14.93 -27.17
CA GLU A 180 -30.46 15.08 -27.32
C GLU A 180 -31.12 16.23 -26.52
N LYS A 181 -30.53 17.44 -26.56
CA LYS A 181 -30.96 18.72 -25.91
C LYS A 181 -30.31 19.08 -24.56
N LYS A 182 -29.29 18.35 -24.12
CA LYS A 182 -28.58 18.60 -22.86
C LYS A 182 -27.08 18.66 -23.07
N MET A 183 -26.46 19.69 -22.49
CA MET A 183 -25.00 19.73 -22.35
C MET A 183 -24.60 18.86 -21.17
N GLU A 184 -23.59 18.00 -21.31
CA GLU A 184 -23.07 17.19 -20.22
C GLU A 184 -21.60 16.79 -20.42
N PHE A 185 -20.92 16.42 -19.34
CA PHE A 185 -19.56 15.91 -19.43
C PHE A 185 -19.54 14.41 -19.72
N TYR A 186 -18.66 14.03 -20.63
CA TYR A 186 -18.28 12.64 -20.90
C TYR A 186 -16.77 12.45 -20.69
N PRO A 187 -16.33 11.51 -19.83
CA PRO A 187 -17.15 10.75 -18.87
C PRO A 187 -17.82 11.67 -17.86
N SER A 188 -18.90 11.20 -17.23
CA SER A 188 -19.56 11.98 -16.17
C SER A 188 -18.65 12.10 -14.94
N PHE A 189 -18.96 13.03 -14.02
CA PHE A 189 -18.23 13.13 -12.76
C PHE A 189 -18.31 11.83 -11.92
N GLN A 190 -19.43 11.13 -12.01
CA GLN A 190 -19.62 9.84 -11.34
C GLN A 190 -18.73 8.76 -11.97
N ASP A 191 -18.70 8.68 -13.30
CA ASP A 191 -17.86 7.71 -14.01
C ASP A 191 -16.37 7.91 -13.70
N LEU A 192 -15.95 9.17 -13.57
CA LEU A 192 -14.60 9.53 -13.15
C LEU A 192 -14.31 9.09 -11.71
N GLU A 193 -15.22 9.36 -10.77
CA GLU A 193 -15.09 8.89 -9.39
C GLU A 193 -14.99 7.37 -9.32
N GLU A 194 -15.88 6.66 -10.01
CA GLU A 194 -15.88 5.20 -10.08
C GLU A 194 -14.60 4.65 -10.71
N ALA A 195 -14.07 5.29 -11.75
CA ALA A 195 -12.81 4.89 -12.38
C ALA A 195 -11.61 5.03 -11.45
N ILE A 196 -11.56 6.10 -10.66
CA ILE A 196 -10.47 6.31 -9.68
C ILE A 196 -10.60 5.31 -8.52
N LEU A 197 -11.80 5.09 -7.99
CA LEU A 197 -12.03 4.16 -6.89
C LEU A 197 -11.85 2.70 -7.30
N PHE A 198 -12.14 2.36 -8.57
CA PHE A 198 -11.88 1.05 -9.14
C PHE A 198 -10.42 0.63 -8.96
N ILE A 199 -9.46 1.57 -9.03
CA ILE A 199 -8.03 1.27 -8.91
C ILE A 199 -7.69 0.71 -7.53
N VAL A 200 -8.23 1.30 -6.47
CA VAL A 200 -8.03 0.82 -5.09
C VAL A 200 -8.58 -0.61 -4.95
N ASN A 201 -9.79 -0.83 -5.45
CA ASN A 201 -10.43 -2.15 -5.42
C ASN A 201 -9.64 -3.18 -6.24
N ARG A 202 -9.18 -2.80 -7.43
CA ARG A 202 -8.43 -3.68 -8.33
C ARG A 202 -7.08 -4.08 -7.73
N ILE A 203 -6.37 -3.15 -7.09
CA ILE A 203 -5.16 -3.44 -6.33
C ILE A 203 -5.50 -4.41 -5.20
N GLY A 204 -6.54 -4.15 -4.40
CA GLY A 204 -6.97 -5.02 -3.31
C GLY A 204 -7.35 -6.44 -3.74
N GLN A 205 -7.84 -6.63 -4.97
CA GLN A 205 -8.16 -7.94 -5.55
C GLN A 205 -6.96 -8.67 -6.15
N THR A 206 -5.77 -8.08 -6.13
CA THR A 206 -4.55 -8.69 -6.66
C THR A 206 -3.95 -9.66 -5.63
N LEU A 207 -3.34 -10.77 -6.08
CA LEU A 207 -2.64 -11.76 -5.24
C LEU A 207 -3.54 -12.57 -4.27
N GLN A 208 -4.86 -12.61 -4.51
CA GLN A 208 -5.82 -13.26 -3.61
C GLN A 208 -5.77 -14.80 -3.64
N ASN A 209 -5.24 -15.39 -4.71
CA ASN A 209 -5.27 -16.84 -4.94
C ASN A 209 -3.92 -17.54 -4.70
N ILE A 210 -3.00 -16.91 -3.97
CA ILE A 210 -1.71 -17.53 -3.66
C ILE A 210 -1.93 -18.65 -2.64
N GLN A 211 -1.55 -19.88 -2.98
CA GLN A 211 -1.66 -21.02 -2.07
C GLN A 211 -0.65 -20.92 -0.92
N THR A 212 -1.06 -21.34 0.27
CA THR A 212 -0.13 -21.55 1.39
C THR A 212 0.92 -22.61 1.03
N VAL A 213 2.14 -22.48 1.55
CA VAL A 213 3.22 -23.46 1.30
C VAL A 213 2.82 -24.87 1.73
N ARG A 214 2.13 -25.00 2.88
CA ARG A 214 1.62 -26.29 3.35
C ARG A 214 0.63 -26.90 2.36
N SER A 215 -0.29 -26.10 1.85
CA SER A 215 -1.27 -26.55 0.85
C SER A 215 -0.58 -27.00 -0.43
N TRP A 216 0.38 -26.22 -0.92
CA TRP A 216 1.15 -26.56 -2.12
C TRP A 216 1.89 -27.89 -1.96
N LEU A 217 2.55 -28.11 -0.81
CA LEU A 217 3.29 -29.35 -0.53
C LEU A 217 2.39 -30.59 -0.40
N MET A 218 1.17 -30.40 0.12
CA MET A 218 0.22 -31.48 0.40
C MET A 218 -0.82 -31.67 -0.70
N GLY A 219 -0.78 -30.89 -1.78
CA GLY A 219 -1.80 -30.91 -2.84
C GLY A 219 -3.17 -30.41 -2.41
N GLY A 220 -3.25 -29.53 -1.41
CA GLY A 220 -4.48 -28.89 -0.94
C GLY A 220 -4.85 -27.62 -1.73
N THR A 221 -5.89 -26.92 -1.26
CA THR A 221 -6.40 -25.68 -1.90
C THR A 221 -6.41 -24.44 -0.99
N ALA A 222 -5.79 -24.48 0.20
CA ALA A 222 -5.81 -23.37 1.14
C ALA A 222 -4.96 -22.18 0.66
N ALA A 223 -5.59 -21.02 0.48
CA ALA A 223 -4.97 -19.76 0.07
C ALA A 223 -4.44 -18.94 1.26
N LEU A 224 -3.49 -18.05 0.97
CA LEU A 224 -3.00 -17.05 1.91
C LEU A 224 -4.08 -15.99 2.13
N ASP A 225 -4.23 -15.56 3.38
CA ASP A 225 -4.99 -14.35 3.69
C ASP A 225 -4.19 -13.14 3.18
N THR A 226 -4.62 -12.56 2.07
CA THR A 226 -4.00 -11.38 1.46
C THR A 226 -4.99 -10.23 1.36
N GLU A 227 -6.10 -10.31 2.08
CA GLU A 227 -7.12 -9.28 2.08
C GLU A 227 -6.55 -8.00 2.71
N LEU A 228 -6.69 -6.90 1.98
CA LEU A 228 -6.25 -5.59 2.45
C LEU A 228 -7.11 -5.17 3.65
N PRO A 229 -6.51 -4.69 4.76
CA PRO A 229 -7.28 -4.31 5.93
C PRO A 229 -8.35 -3.26 5.62
N ASN A 230 -9.57 -3.46 6.12
CA ASN A 230 -10.72 -2.59 5.84
C ASN A 230 -10.45 -1.11 6.15
N HIS A 231 -9.70 -0.81 7.22
CA HIS A 231 -9.36 0.57 7.58
C HIS A 231 -8.54 1.28 6.48
N VAL A 232 -7.68 0.57 5.74
CA VAL A 232 -6.90 1.12 4.63
C VAL A 232 -7.81 1.43 3.44
N ILE A 233 -8.74 0.52 3.11
CA ILE A 233 -9.70 0.71 2.01
C ILE A 233 -10.61 1.92 2.29
N VAL A 234 -11.15 2.00 3.51
CA VAL A 234 -12.02 3.10 3.95
C VAL A 234 -11.25 4.43 3.94
N TRP A 235 -10.03 4.45 4.45
CA TRP A 235 -9.17 5.63 4.42
C TRP A 235 -8.87 6.08 2.98
N ALA A 236 -8.44 5.17 2.12
CA ALA A 236 -8.10 5.48 0.73
C ALA A 236 -9.33 6.01 -0.03
N THR A 237 -10.47 5.33 0.10
CA THR A 237 -11.73 5.71 -0.57
C THR A 237 -12.22 7.07 -0.10
N SER A 238 -12.25 7.33 1.21
CA SER A 238 -12.71 8.61 1.75
C SER A 238 -11.79 9.77 1.36
N THR A 239 -10.47 9.54 1.37
CA THR A 239 -9.46 10.53 0.95
C THR A 239 -9.60 10.86 -0.53
N LEU A 240 -9.69 9.85 -1.40
CA LEU A 240 -9.87 10.03 -2.84
C LEU A 240 -11.18 10.75 -3.16
N LYS A 241 -12.31 10.32 -2.56
CA LYS A 241 -13.61 10.99 -2.76
C LYS A 241 -13.56 12.46 -2.38
N LYS A 242 -12.88 12.80 -1.28
CA LYS A 242 -12.69 14.20 -0.88
C LYS A 242 -11.88 14.96 -1.95
N SER A 243 -10.72 14.43 -2.33
CA SER A 243 -9.88 15.08 -3.34
C SER A 243 -10.60 15.24 -4.69
N ILE A 244 -11.37 14.24 -5.12
CA ILE A 244 -12.12 14.29 -6.38
C ILE A 244 -13.13 15.43 -6.35
N ARG A 245 -13.94 15.53 -5.28
CA ARG A 245 -14.89 16.64 -5.12
C ARG A 245 -14.19 18.00 -5.15
N ASP A 246 -13.13 18.15 -4.37
CA ASP A 246 -12.40 19.41 -4.26
C ASP A 246 -11.80 19.84 -5.62
N ASN A 247 -11.37 18.89 -6.47
CA ASN A 247 -10.84 19.19 -7.81
C ASN A 247 -11.94 19.42 -8.87
N LEU A 248 -13.14 18.87 -8.68
CA LEU A 248 -14.26 18.97 -9.63
C LEU A 248 -15.17 20.17 -9.38
N GLU A 249 -15.04 20.86 -8.25
CA GLU A 249 -15.85 22.05 -7.94
C GLU A 249 -15.73 23.13 -9.04
N GLY A 250 -14.50 23.47 -9.45
CA GLY A 250 -14.27 24.47 -10.50
C GLY A 250 -14.87 24.08 -11.87
N PRO A 251 -14.59 22.88 -12.40
CA PRO A 251 -15.25 22.39 -13.61
C PRO A 251 -16.78 22.38 -13.54
N LYS A 252 -17.34 22.06 -12.37
CA LYS A 252 -18.79 22.03 -12.13
C LYS A 252 -19.39 23.44 -12.15
N GLU A 253 -18.82 24.39 -11.42
CA GLU A 253 -19.24 25.81 -11.44
C GLU A 253 -19.16 26.39 -12.86
N TYR A 254 -18.08 26.09 -13.59
CA TYR A 254 -17.90 26.54 -14.96
C TYR A 254 -18.99 26.00 -15.89
N PHE A 255 -19.32 24.71 -15.75
CA PHE A 255 -20.39 24.08 -16.51
C PHE A 255 -21.77 24.65 -16.18
N GLU A 256 -22.08 24.87 -14.90
CA GLU A 256 -23.36 25.48 -14.48
C GLU A 256 -23.54 26.88 -15.09
N ASN A 257 -22.50 27.71 -15.08
CA ASN A 257 -22.51 29.03 -15.73
C ASN A 257 -22.68 28.93 -17.27
N TYR A 258 -22.12 27.91 -17.92
CA TYR A 258 -22.34 27.68 -19.35
C TYR A 258 -23.78 27.27 -19.67
N VAL A 259 -24.36 26.39 -18.85
CA VAL A 259 -25.75 25.96 -18.97
C VAL A 259 -26.70 27.13 -18.74
N GLU A 260 -26.42 28.01 -17.77
CA GLU A 260 -27.24 29.20 -17.53
C GLU A 260 -27.26 30.15 -18.74
N ARG A 261 -26.09 30.41 -19.35
CA ARG A 261 -25.97 31.35 -20.47
C ARG A 261 -26.51 30.82 -21.79
N TYR A 262 -26.27 29.54 -22.07
CA TYR A 262 -26.49 28.96 -23.40
C TYR A 262 -27.50 27.81 -23.40
N GLY A 263 -28.02 27.38 -22.25
CA GLY A 263 -28.97 26.26 -22.15
C GLY A 263 -30.23 26.45 -22.99
N TRP A 264 -30.73 27.70 -23.09
CA TRP A 264 -31.90 28.06 -23.89
C TRP A 264 -31.74 27.79 -25.40
N LEU A 265 -30.50 27.69 -25.89
CA LEU A 265 -30.23 27.33 -27.29
C LEU A 265 -30.48 25.86 -27.57
N VAL A 266 -30.39 25.02 -26.53
CA VAL A 266 -30.34 23.56 -26.67
C VAL A 266 -31.61 22.90 -26.15
N ASP A 267 -32.22 23.46 -25.11
CA ASP A 267 -33.40 22.90 -24.44
C ASP A 267 -34.72 23.01 -25.25
N GLY A 268 -34.67 23.61 -26.45
CA GLY A 268 -35.82 23.86 -27.31
C GLY A 268 -36.52 25.20 -27.06
N THR A 269 -36.06 26.00 -26.09
CA THR A 269 -36.56 27.36 -25.84
C THR A 269 -36.32 28.26 -27.05
N ALA A 270 -35.16 28.16 -27.69
CA ALA A 270 -34.87 28.89 -28.93
C ALA A 270 -35.87 28.56 -30.03
N GLN A 271 -36.16 27.27 -30.25
CA GLN A 271 -37.14 26.81 -31.22
C GLN A 271 -38.53 27.36 -30.91
N ALA A 272 -38.97 27.28 -29.65
CA ALA A 272 -40.26 27.81 -29.22
C ALA A 272 -40.36 29.35 -29.36
N ARG A 273 -39.24 30.08 -29.22
CA ARG A 273 -39.19 31.53 -29.47
C ARG A 273 -39.35 31.84 -30.95
N VAL A 274 -38.69 31.08 -31.83
CA VAL A 274 -38.82 31.23 -33.28
C VAL A 274 -40.25 30.91 -33.73
N GLU A 275 -40.83 29.80 -33.28
CA GLU A 275 -42.21 29.41 -33.63
C GLU A 275 -43.24 30.44 -33.15
N ARG A 276 -43.02 31.06 -31.99
CA ARG A 276 -43.87 32.14 -31.50
C ARG A 276 -43.76 33.39 -32.38
N PHE A 277 -42.55 33.77 -32.75
CA PHE A 277 -42.30 34.89 -33.65
C PHE A 277 -42.90 34.64 -35.04
N GLU A 278 -42.84 33.41 -35.57
CA GLU A 278 -43.49 33.09 -36.86
C GLU A 278 -45.02 33.18 -36.81
N ALA A 279 -45.64 32.99 -35.64
CA ALA A 279 -47.09 33.01 -35.48
C ALA A 279 -47.68 34.43 -35.30
N GLU A 280 -46.87 35.43 -35.00
CA GLU A 280 -47.27 36.81 -34.74
C GLU A 280 -47.05 37.70 -35.99
N GLU A 281 -47.84 38.78 -36.16
CA GLU A 281 -47.61 39.76 -37.23
C GLU A 281 -46.50 40.73 -36.82
N HIS A 282 -45.39 40.72 -37.56
CA HIS A 282 -44.21 41.52 -37.28
C HIS A 282 -43.94 42.60 -38.33
N SER A 283 -43.40 43.73 -37.87
CA SER A 283 -42.99 44.82 -38.77
C SER A 283 -41.60 44.55 -39.38
N PHE A 284 -41.31 45.11 -40.56
CA PHE A 284 -40.03 44.85 -41.26
C PHE A 284 -38.80 45.20 -40.40
N ASP A 285 -38.90 46.22 -39.54
CA ASP A 285 -37.82 46.64 -38.65
C ASP A 285 -37.47 45.57 -37.59
N GLU A 286 -38.39 44.67 -37.25
CA GLU A 286 -38.17 43.58 -36.27
C GLU A 286 -37.38 42.40 -36.84
N TYR A 287 -37.15 42.36 -38.17
CA TYR A 287 -36.38 41.32 -38.86
C TYR A 287 -34.90 41.70 -39.10
N THR A 288 -34.49 42.93 -38.74
CA THR A 288 -33.14 43.50 -38.95
C THR A 288 -32.41 43.74 -37.63
#